data_AF-E2BNC0-F1
#
_entry.id   AF-E2BNC0-F1
#
_cell.length_a   1.000
_cell.length_b   1.000
_cell.length_c   1.000
_cell.angle_alpha   90.00
_cell.angle_beta   90.00
_cell.angle_gamma   90.00
#
_symmetry.space_group_name_H-M   'P 1'
#
loop_
_entity.id
_entity.type
_entity.pdbx_description
1 polymer ?
#
loop_
_entity_poly.entity_id
_entity_poly.type
_entity_poly.pdbx_seq_one_letter_code
_entity_poly.pdbx_strand_id
1 'polypeptide(L)' 'RRMTFCQWATQQIIDDDNFFNNVLFNDEATFESTGILNCRNSHYWSPINLHWMQEVEHQHRWSVTV' A
#
# COMPACT_ATOMS: atom_id res chain seq x y z
N ARG A 1 -5.15 1.17 -23.96
CA ARG A 1 -4.49 0.18 -23.06
C ARG A 1 -5.23 0.03 -21.72
N ARG A 2 -5.31 1.05 -20.84
CA ARG A 2 -6.11 0.95 -19.59
C ARG A 2 -7.61 0.74 -19.86
N MET A 3 -8.21 1.53 -20.74
CA MET A 3 -9.63 1.36 -21.12
C MET A 3 -9.93 -0.01 -21.70
N THR A 4 -9.06 -0.50 -22.58
CA THR A 4 -9.16 -1.83 -23.19
C THR A 4 -9.11 -2.94 -22.14
N PHE A 5 -8.21 -2.82 -21.16
CA PHE A 5 -8.14 -3.74 -20.02
C PHE A 5 -9.41 -3.68 -19.16
N CYS A 6 -9.92 -2.48 -18.85
CA CYS A 6 -11.15 -2.35 -18.06
C CYS A 6 -12.33 -3.01 -18.78
N GLN A 7 -12.49 -2.78 -20.08
CA GLN A 7 -13.54 -3.41 -20.89
C GLN A 7 -13.45 -4.94 -20.88
N TRP A 8 -12.23 -5.48 -21.04
CA TRP A 8 -11.99 -6.92 -20.95
C TRP A 8 -12.29 -7.47 -19.55
N ALA A 9 -11.80 -6.81 -18.49
CA ALA A 9 -12.02 -7.23 -17.10
C ALA A 9 -13.50 -7.24 -16.74
N THR A 10 -14.26 -6.25 -17.22
CA THR A 10 -15.73 -6.23 -17.08
C THR A 10 -16.37 -7.43 -17.75
N GLN A 11 -15.93 -7.80 -18.96
CA GLN A 11 -16.45 -8.99 -19.62
C GLN A 11 -16.14 -10.28 -18.84
N GLN A 12 -14.93 -10.40 -18.28
CA GLN A 12 -14.58 -11.58 -17.45
C GLN A 12 -15.46 -11.71 -16.21
N ILE A 13 -15.83 -10.58 -15.57
CA ILE A 13 -16.77 -10.58 -14.43
C ILE A 13 -18.17 -11.00 -14.87
N ILE A 14 -18.63 -10.53 -16.04
CA ILE A 14 -19.95 -10.90 -16.58
C ILE A 14 -20.02 -12.42 -16.88
N ASP A 15 -18.93 -12.99 -17.39
CA ASP A 15 -18.86 -14.40 -17.76
C ASP A 15 -18.69 -15.30 -16.52
N ASP A 16 -17.94 -14.86 -15.51
CA ASP A 16 -17.76 -15.50 -14.22
C ASP A 16 -17.57 -14.44 -13.10
N ASP A 17 -18.58 -14.28 -12.25
CA ASP A 17 -18.55 -13.35 -11.11
C ASP A 17 -17.39 -13.62 -10.14
N ASN A 18 -16.85 -14.85 -10.13
CA ASN A 18 -15.74 -15.25 -9.27
C ASN A 18 -14.37 -15.22 -9.96
N PHE A 19 -14.28 -14.70 -11.20
CA PHE A 19 -13.05 -14.72 -11.99
C PHE A 19 -11.83 -14.20 -11.22
N PHE A 20 -11.97 -13.06 -10.56
CA PHE A 20 -10.87 -12.44 -9.80
C PHE A 20 -10.52 -13.14 -8.48
N ASN A 21 -11.36 -14.07 -7.99
CA ASN A 21 -11.03 -14.85 -6.79
C ASN A 21 -9.88 -15.84 -7.06
N ASN A 22 -9.65 -16.18 -8.33
CA ASN A 22 -8.55 -17.05 -8.75
C ASN A 22 -7.32 -16.26 -9.24
N VAL A 23 -7.37 -14.92 -9.18
CA VAL A 23 -6.27 -14.05 -9.62
C VAL A 23 -5.44 -13.65 -8.40
N LEU A 24 -4.19 -14.11 -8.36
CA LEU A 24 -3.21 -13.68 -7.36
C LEU A 24 -2.41 -12.49 -7.90
N PHE A 25 -2.66 -11.30 -7.37
CA PHE A 25 -1.85 -10.12 -7.67
C PHE A 25 -0.56 -10.16 -6.84
N ASN A 26 0.56 -9.86 -7.50
CA ASN A 26 1.85 -9.62 -6.84
C ASN A 26 2.39 -8.25 -7.27
N ASP A 27 3.19 -7.66 -6.40
CA ASP A 27 3.94 -6.45 -6.66
C ASP A 27 5.17 -6.45 -5.74
N GLU A 28 6.21 -5.73 -6.13
CA GLU A 28 7.38 -5.53 -5.27
C GLU A 28 7.24 -4.19 -4.54
N ALA A 29 7.44 -4.20 -3.23
CA ALA A 29 7.42 -2.99 -2.42
C ALA A 29 8.78 -2.77 -1.77
N THR A 30 9.29 -1.53 -1.86
CA THR A 30 10.52 -1.14 -1.17
C THR A 30 10.18 -0.36 0.09
N PHE A 31 10.68 -0.83 1.22
CA PHE A 31 10.56 -0.19 2.52
C PHE A 31 11.89 0.44 2.89
N GLU A 32 11.88 1.74 3.19
CA GLU A 32 13.08 2.48 3.57
C GLU A 32 12.90 3.11 4.94
N SER A 33 13.93 3.02 5.78
CA SER A 33 13.92 3.67 7.10
C SER A 33 14.01 5.20 7.02
N THR A 34 14.44 5.75 5.88
CA THR A 34 14.59 7.18 5.61
C THR A 34 13.54 7.73 4.66
N GLY A 35 12.56 6.91 4.26
CA GLY A 35 11.50 7.31 3.36
C GLY A 35 10.65 8.41 3.99
N ILE A 36 10.13 9.33 3.17
CA ILE A 36 9.09 10.26 3.62
C ILE A 36 7.85 9.40 3.91
N LEU A 37 7.54 9.20 5.18
CA LEU A 37 6.26 8.64 5.57
C LEU A 37 5.17 9.55 5.00
N ASN A 38 4.28 8.98 4.19
CA ASN A 38 3.07 9.69 3.77
C ASN A 38 2.11 9.79 4.96
N CYS A 39 2.40 10.70 5.89
CA CYS A 39 1.63 10.95 7.11
C CYS A 39 0.23 11.53 6.85
N ARG A 40 -0.17 11.68 5.58
CA ARG A 40 -1.47 12.27 5.19
C ARG A 40 -2.66 11.46 5.70
N ASN A 41 -2.47 10.18 6.01
CA ASN A 41 -3.49 9.31 6.62
C ASN A 41 -3.25 9.03 8.13
N SER A 42 -2.20 9.60 8.73
CA SER A 42 -1.85 9.36 10.14
C SER A 42 -2.55 10.35 11.06
N HIS A 43 -3.89 10.37 11.02
CA HIS A 43 -4.70 11.10 11.98
C HIS A 43 -5.12 10.15 13.10
N TYR A 44 -4.42 10.23 14.23
CA TYR A 44 -4.82 9.54 15.46
C TYR A 44 -5.50 10.55 16.39
N TRP A 45 -6.79 10.35 16.67
CA TRP A 45 -7.52 11.14 17.66
C TRP A 45 -7.35 10.49 19.03
N SER A 46 -6.56 11.12 19.90
CA SER A 46 -6.46 10.71 21.30
C SER A 46 -6.55 11.92 22.22
N PRO A 47 -7.21 11.78 23.38
CA PRO A 47 -7.26 12.82 24.40
C PRO A 47 -5.90 13.09 25.04
N ILE A 48 -4.91 12.20 24.84
CA ILE A 48 -3.55 12.31 25.35
C ILE A 48 -2.57 12.20 24.19
N ASN A 49 -1.59 13.11 24.12
CA ASN A 49 -0.53 13.05 23.12
C ASN A 49 0.31 11.77 23.33
N LEU A 50 0.26 10.84 22.38
CA LEU A 50 0.93 9.53 22.48
C LEU A 50 2.44 9.56 22.22
N HIS A 51 3.02 10.70 21.81
CA HIS A 51 4.41 10.76 21.32
C HIS A 51 4.71 9.69 20.26
N TRP A 52 3.70 9.38 19.42
CA TRP A 52 3.71 8.30 18.42
C TRP A 52 4.83 8.42 17.38
N MET A 53 5.37 9.61 17.18
CA MET A 53 6.62 9.82 16.46
C MET A 53 7.67 10.34 17.43
N GLN A 54 8.72 9.53 17.63
CA GLN A 54 9.92 9.93 18.34
C GLN A 54 11.02 10.12 17.30
N GLU A 55 11.60 11.32 17.26
CA GLU A 55 12.81 11.58 16.49
C GLU A 55 13.96 10.84 17.19
N VAL A 56 14.54 9.85 16.53
CA VAL A 56 15.64 9.05 17.07
C VAL A 56 16.90 9.43 16.30
N GLU A 57 17.91 9.98 16.99
CA GLU A 57 19.17 10.43 16.37
C GLU A 57 19.94 9.31 15.62
N HIS A 58 19.60 8.03 15.88
CA HIS A 58 20.32 6.86 15.37
C HIS A 58 19.42 5.86 14.63
N GLN A 59 18.57 6.31 13.69
CA GLN A 59 17.97 5.38 12.74
C GLN A 59 19.07 4.81 11.83
N HIS A 60 19.47 3.55 12.07
CA HIS A 60 20.29 2.81 11.10
C HIS A 60 19.57 2.78 9.75
N ARG A 61 20.23 3.30 8.71
CA ARG A 61 19.68 3.33 7.36
C ARG A 61 19.56 1.91 6.82
N TRP A 62 18.34 1.50 6.47
CA TRP A 62 18.08 0.23 5.80
C TRP A 62 17.06 0.40 4.69
N SER A 63 17.16 -0.48 3.69
CA SER A 63 16.18 -0.65 2.64
C SER A 63 15.96 -2.14 2.45
N VAL A 64 14.69 -2.56 2.39
CA VAL A 64 14.29 -3.94 2.15
C VAL A 64 13.26 -3.93 1.03
N THR A 65 13.51 -4.74 0.00
CA THR A 65 12.55 -5.03 -1.07
C THR A 65 11.90 -6.36 -0.78
N VAL A 66 10.56 -6.39 -0.87
CA VAL A 66 9.72 -7.58 -0.67
C VAL A 66 8.92 -7.83 -1.93
#